data_AF-A0A7V9B027-F1
#
_entry.id   AF-A0A7V9B027-F1
#
_cell.length_a   1.000
_cell.length_b   1.000
_cell.length_c   1.000
_cell.angle_alpha   90.00
_cell.angle_beta   90.00
_cell.angle_gamma   90.00
#
_symmetry.space_group_name_H-M   'P 1'
#
loop_
_entity.id
_entity.type
_entity.pdbx_description
1 polymer ?
#
loop_
_entity_poly.entity_id
_entity_poly.type
_entity_poly.pdbx_seq_one_letter_code
_entity_poly.pdbx_strand_id
1 'polypeptide(L)'
;MARDYDQYVRRGATIAAVVIDSTEQNAAMTEKLALPFPILADPGGEGAIKPAGVWDDKGKMAKPAIVVLASDGAEAYRYIGVDFMDRPGDDEVLTALDGLGLPPVHAPLPSAPHRPAVAGPRAMPLPDLGVYMRGVRFATQAIAARARDDWDRAEAERTTKMAERYIAAQGATLRVATDGGTGETP
;
A
#
# COMPACT_ATOMS: atom_id res chain seq x y z
N MET A 1 -5.61 2.93 -3.17
CA MET A 1 -4.68 3.06 -4.30
C MET A 1 -4.86 1.98 -5.36
N ALA A 2 -4.63 0.69 -5.08
CA ALA A 2 -4.66 -0.35 -6.13
C ALA A 2 -6.02 -0.54 -6.81
N ARG A 3 -7.12 -0.42 -6.06
CA ARG A 3 -8.49 -0.55 -6.60
C ARG A 3 -8.92 0.68 -7.40
N ASP A 4 -8.51 1.83 -6.91
CA ASP A 4 -8.82 3.11 -7.51
C ASP A 4 -7.71 3.56 -8.48
N TYR A 5 -6.86 2.64 -8.94
CA TYR A 5 -5.69 2.97 -9.76
C TYR A 5 -6.06 3.79 -11.00
N ASP A 6 -7.18 3.45 -11.65
CA ASP A 6 -7.68 4.20 -12.80
C ASP A 6 -8.03 5.65 -12.46
N GLN A 7 -8.40 5.96 -11.20
CA GLN A 7 -8.63 7.33 -10.75
C GLN A 7 -7.34 8.15 -10.74
N TYR A 8 -6.20 7.53 -10.41
CA TYR A 8 -4.88 8.17 -10.43
C TYR A 8 -4.42 8.38 -11.87
N VAL A 9 -4.56 7.36 -12.72
CA VAL A 9 -4.23 7.41 -14.15
C VAL A 9 -5.01 8.51 -14.86
N ARG A 10 -6.32 8.65 -14.57
CA ARG A 10 -7.18 9.72 -15.11
C ARG A 10 -6.76 11.12 -14.67
N ARG A 11 -6.05 11.25 -13.55
CA ARG A 11 -5.53 12.52 -13.04
C ARG A 11 -4.06 12.75 -13.42
N GLY A 12 -3.56 12.01 -14.41
CA GLY A 12 -2.19 12.13 -14.87
C GLY A 12 -1.13 11.57 -13.92
N ALA A 13 -1.55 10.81 -12.90
CA ALA A 13 -0.63 10.28 -11.90
C ALA A 13 -0.21 8.84 -12.19
N THR A 14 1.05 8.56 -11.88
CA THR A 14 1.63 7.23 -11.84
C THR A 14 1.94 6.89 -10.38
N ILE A 15 1.88 5.61 -10.02
CA ILE A 15 2.13 5.16 -8.65
C ILE A 15 3.31 4.21 -8.66
N ALA A 16 4.17 4.33 -7.65
CA ALA A 16 5.14 3.31 -7.27
C ALA A 16 5.12 3.20 -5.74
N ALA A 17 5.06 1.97 -5.22
CA ALA A 17 5.25 1.73 -3.80
C ALA A 17 6.76 1.58 -3.53
N VAL A 18 7.27 2.14 -2.44
CA VAL A 18 8.66 1.98 -2.02
C VAL A 18 8.69 1.32 -0.64
N VAL A 19 9.54 0.31 -0.47
CA VAL A 19 9.60 -0.51 0.75
C VAL A 19 11.04 -0.79 1.16
N ILE A 20 11.27 -0.94 2.47
CA ILE A 20 12.60 -1.25 3.04
C ILE A 20 13.05 -2.69 2.77
N ASP A 21 12.11 -3.56 2.41
CA ASP A 21 12.36 -4.97 2.19
C ASP A 21 13.12 -5.17 0.87
N SER A 22 14.01 -6.16 0.82
CA SER A 22 14.69 -6.56 -0.40
C SER A 22 13.71 -7.10 -1.45
N THR A 23 14.18 -7.26 -2.68
CA THR A 23 13.40 -7.90 -3.75
C THR A 23 12.95 -9.32 -3.36
N GLU A 24 13.78 -10.08 -2.66
CA GLU A 24 13.49 -11.44 -2.19
C GLU A 24 12.46 -11.47 -1.05
N GLN A 25 12.54 -10.51 -0.13
CA GLN A 25 11.58 -10.38 0.96
C GLN A 25 10.19 -9.99 0.45
N ASN A 26 10.13 -9.09 -0.55
CA ASN A 26 8.89 -8.65 -1.17
C ASN A 26 8.33 -9.60 -2.22
N ALA A 27 9.14 -10.52 -2.75
CA ALA A 27 8.75 -11.42 -3.83
C ALA A 27 7.40 -12.09 -3.61
N ALA A 28 7.22 -12.61 -2.38
CA ALA A 28 6.00 -13.24 -1.94
C ALA A 28 4.81 -12.28 -2.00
N MET A 29 5.01 -11.01 -1.65
CA MET A 29 3.97 -9.99 -1.60
C MET A 29 3.60 -9.51 -3.01
N THR A 30 4.59 -9.30 -3.88
CA THR A 30 4.39 -8.85 -5.26
C THR A 30 3.60 -9.88 -6.08
N GLU A 31 3.95 -11.17 -5.98
CA GLU A 31 3.19 -12.25 -6.64
C GLU A 31 1.76 -12.36 -6.10
N LYS A 32 1.57 -12.08 -4.81
CA LYS A 32 0.28 -12.25 -4.13
C LYS A 32 -0.70 -11.10 -4.32
N LEU A 33 -0.24 -9.88 -4.58
CA LEU A 33 -1.10 -8.69 -4.51
C LEU A 33 -1.64 -8.19 -5.85
N ALA A 34 -1.16 -8.73 -6.99
CA ALA A 34 -1.59 -8.35 -8.33
C ALA A 34 -1.75 -6.83 -8.50
N LEU A 35 -0.74 -6.07 -8.05
CA LEU A 35 -0.81 -4.61 -8.01
C LEU A 35 -0.68 -4.03 -9.43
N PRO A 36 -1.45 -2.99 -9.77
CA PRO A 36 -1.35 -2.32 -11.07
C PRO A 36 -0.14 -1.35 -11.15
N PHE A 37 0.71 -1.33 -10.13
CA PHE A 37 1.89 -0.48 -10.03
C PHE A 37 3.08 -1.23 -9.42
N PRO A 38 4.32 -0.81 -9.72
CA PRO A 38 5.52 -1.45 -9.19
C PRO A 38 5.69 -1.25 -7.68
N ILE A 39 6.33 -2.23 -7.05
CA ILE A 39 6.95 -2.10 -5.73
C ILE A 39 8.47 -2.01 -5.95
N LEU A 40 9.09 -0.95 -5.43
CA LEU A 40 10.52 -0.69 -5.49
C LEU A 40 11.15 -0.99 -4.13
N ALA A 41 12.20 -1.81 -4.14
CA ALA A 41 12.99 -2.10 -2.96
C ALA A 41 14.00 -0.97 -2.69
N ASP A 42 14.05 -0.48 -1.46
CA ASP A 42 15.05 0.45 -0.95
C ASP A 42 15.63 -0.06 0.39
N PRO A 43 16.37 -1.19 0.38
CA PRO A 43 16.96 -1.74 1.60
C PRO A 43 17.92 -0.76 2.26
N GLY A 44 17.70 -0.49 3.55
CA GLY A 44 18.46 0.52 4.30
C GLY A 44 18.02 1.97 4.04
N GLY A 45 17.09 2.18 3.11
CA GLY A 45 16.39 3.45 2.89
C GLY A 45 17.23 4.57 2.25
N GLU A 46 18.41 4.27 1.73
CA GLU A 46 19.34 5.30 1.23
C GLU A 46 18.90 5.92 -0.10
N GLY A 47 18.13 5.19 -0.91
CA GLY A 47 17.76 5.61 -2.26
C GLY A 47 16.63 6.63 -2.29
N ALA A 48 15.55 6.38 -1.55
CA ALA A 48 14.34 7.19 -1.60
C ALA A 48 13.78 7.52 -0.21
N ILE A 49 13.79 6.56 0.73
CA ILE A 49 13.11 6.68 2.02
C ILE A 49 13.76 7.76 2.92
N LYS A 50 15.08 7.73 3.09
CA LYS A 50 15.83 8.72 3.86
C LYS A 50 15.87 10.08 3.15
N PRO A 51 16.16 10.17 1.83
CA PRO A 51 16.05 11.44 1.11
C PRO A 51 14.67 12.09 1.19
N ALA A 52 13.60 11.28 1.21
CA ALA A 52 12.23 11.78 1.39
C ALA A 52 11.90 12.19 2.83
N GLY A 53 12.81 12.00 3.79
CA GLY A 53 12.62 12.37 5.20
C GLY A 53 11.63 11.48 5.95
N VAL A 54 11.35 10.26 5.46
CA VAL A 54 10.33 9.36 6.03
C VAL A 54 10.93 8.15 6.76
N TRP A 55 12.22 8.19 7.06
CA TRP A 55 12.89 7.16 7.86
C TRP A 55 12.54 7.29 9.36
N ASP A 56 12.25 6.16 10.00
CA ASP A 56 12.17 6.05 11.46
C ASP A 56 13.42 5.38 12.02
N ASP A 57 14.26 6.18 12.69
CA ASP A 57 15.48 5.70 13.33
C ASP A 57 15.25 4.73 14.48
N LYS A 58 14.09 4.78 15.14
CA LYS A 58 13.78 3.89 16.25
C LYS A 58 13.32 2.53 15.73
N GLY A 59 12.38 2.52 14.80
CA GLY A 59 11.87 1.30 14.16
C GLY A 59 12.83 0.71 13.13
N LYS A 60 13.86 1.46 12.69
CA LYS A 60 14.76 1.10 11.58
C LYS A 60 13.97 0.74 10.31
N MET A 61 12.92 1.52 10.03
CA MET A 61 11.98 1.28 8.95
C MET A 61 11.43 2.58 8.36
N ALA A 62 10.76 2.50 7.22
CA ALA A 62 10.01 3.64 6.69
C ALA A 62 8.74 3.88 7.52
N LYS A 63 8.46 5.15 7.83
CA LYS A 63 7.13 5.58 8.24
C LYS A 63 6.17 5.44 7.05
N PRO A 64 4.91 5.04 7.26
CA PRO A 64 3.90 5.13 6.21
C PRO A 64 3.83 6.57 5.70
N ALA A 65 3.97 6.75 4.40
CA ALA A 65 4.00 8.07 3.79
C ALA A 65 3.47 8.02 2.36
N ILE A 66 2.98 9.16 1.89
CA ILE A 66 2.61 9.38 0.51
C ILE A 66 3.24 10.71 0.10
N VAL A 67 3.98 10.70 -1.00
CA VAL A 67 4.56 11.90 -1.59
C VAL A 67 4.10 11.94 -3.04
N VAL A 68 3.52 13.07 -3.46
CA VAL A 68 3.17 13.31 -4.85
C VAL A 68 4.17 14.31 -5.40
N LEU A 69 4.86 13.90 -6.46
CA LEU A 69 5.83 14.71 -7.17
C LEU A 69 5.23 15.13 -8.52
N ALA A 70 5.29 16.41 -8.83
CA ALA A 70 5.01 16.94 -10.16
C ALA A 70 6.13 16.55 -11.13
N SER A 71 5.89 16.75 -12.44
CA SER A 71 6.83 16.35 -13.50
C SER A 71 8.19 17.07 -13.45
N ASP A 72 8.24 18.25 -12.81
CA ASP A 72 9.46 19.02 -12.56
C ASP A 72 10.19 18.59 -11.27
N GLY A 73 9.66 17.59 -10.56
CA GLY A 73 10.17 17.11 -9.28
C GLY A 73 9.71 17.91 -8.06
N ALA A 74 8.88 18.95 -8.24
CA ALA A 74 8.31 19.68 -7.13
C ALA A 74 7.30 18.82 -6.37
N GLU A 75 7.26 18.97 -5.04
CA GLU A 75 6.31 18.26 -4.20
C GLU A 75 4.94 18.96 -4.24
N ALA A 76 3.92 18.25 -4.74
CA ALA A 76 2.55 18.73 -4.79
C ALA A 76 1.75 18.36 -3.53
N TYR A 77 2.11 17.26 -2.87
CA TYR A 77 1.44 16.77 -1.68
C TYR A 77 2.37 15.86 -0.89
N ARG A 78 2.22 15.91 0.44
CA ARG A 78 2.90 15.02 1.36
C ARG A 78 2.04 14.66 2.54
N TYR A 79 2.07 13.38 2.85
CA TYR A 79 1.58 12.81 4.09
C TYR A 79 2.68 11.97 4.72
N ILE A 80 2.89 12.14 6.03
CA ILE A 80 3.75 11.27 6.83
C ILE A 80 2.93 10.84 8.03
N GLY A 81 2.70 9.54 8.13
CA GLY A 81 1.97 8.94 9.25
C GLY A 81 2.72 9.12 10.56
N VAL A 82 1.95 9.34 11.63
CA VAL A 82 2.45 9.45 12.99
C VAL A 82 2.96 8.10 13.51
N ASP A 83 2.35 7.00 13.06
CA ASP A 83 2.73 5.63 13.42
C ASP A 83 2.57 4.64 12.24
N PHE A 84 2.73 3.35 12.52
CA PHE A 84 2.70 2.28 11.50
C PHE A 84 1.31 2.00 10.90
N MET A 85 0.24 2.45 11.56
CA MET A 85 -1.15 2.30 11.15
C MET A 85 -1.68 3.56 10.47
N ASP A 86 -1.07 4.71 10.75
CA ASP A 86 -1.49 6.00 10.23
C ASP A 86 -1.23 6.15 8.73
N ARG A 87 -2.31 6.11 7.94
CA ARG A 87 -2.31 6.20 6.47
C ARG A 87 -3.50 7.04 6.03
N PRO A 88 -3.32 7.97 5.08
CA PRO A 88 -4.43 8.79 4.62
C PRO A 88 -5.40 7.96 3.77
N GLY A 89 -6.61 8.49 3.59
CA GLY A 89 -7.55 7.95 2.61
C GLY A 89 -7.14 8.28 1.18
N ASP A 90 -7.65 7.52 0.20
CA ASP A 90 -7.40 7.81 -1.22
C ASP A 90 -7.96 9.18 -1.63
N ASP A 91 -9.10 9.60 -1.06
CA ASP A 91 -9.79 10.85 -1.39
C ASP A 91 -8.93 12.10 -1.22
N GLU A 92 -8.11 12.13 -0.17
CA GLU A 92 -7.20 13.25 0.12
C GLU A 92 -6.13 13.38 -0.99
N VAL A 93 -5.57 12.24 -1.39
CA VAL A 93 -4.55 12.18 -2.45
C VAL A 93 -5.17 12.53 -3.81
N LEU A 94 -6.37 12.02 -4.11
CA LEU A 94 -7.07 12.31 -5.35
C LEU A 94 -7.44 13.80 -5.45
N THR A 95 -7.81 14.44 -4.34
CA THR A 95 -8.09 15.88 -4.26
C THR A 95 -6.84 16.70 -4.58
N ALA A 96 -5.68 16.31 -4.04
CA ALA A 96 -4.42 16.99 -4.35
C ALA A 96 -4.06 16.87 -5.84
N LEU A 97 -4.30 15.70 -6.44
CA LEU A 97 -4.09 15.47 -7.86
C LEU A 97 -5.05 16.28 -8.75
N ASP A 98 -6.31 16.42 -8.36
CA ASP A 98 -7.29 17.26 -9.07
C ASP A 98 -6.81 18.73 -9.13
N GLY A 99 -6.14 19.23 -8.09
CA GLY A 99 -5.56 20.57 -8.05
C GLY A 99 -4.42 20.80 -9.06
N LEU A 100 -3.78 19.75 -9.57
CA LEU A 100 -2.70 19.86 -10.56
C LEU A 100 -3.21 19.98 -12.00
N GLY A 101 -4.46 19.59 -12.27
CA GLY A 101 -5.09 19.72 -13.60
C GLY A 101 -4.34 18.99 -14.73
N LEU A 102 -3.63 17.90 -14.42
CA LEU A 102 -2.82 17.17 -15.39
C LEU A 102 -3.69 16.30 -16.31
N PRO A 103 -3.30 16.15 -17.60
CA PRO A 103 -4.00 15.24 -18.50
C PRO A 103 -3.83 13.78 -18.07
N PRO A 104 -4.78 12.89 -18.38
CA PRO A 104 -4.64 11.46 -18.12
C PRO A 104 -3.35 10.87 -18.70
N VAL A 105 -2.72 9.96 -17.96
CA VAL A 105 -1.62 9.14 -18.48
C VAL A 105 -2.17 7.85 -19.11
N HIS A 106 -1.49 7.32 -20.12
CA HIS A 106 -1.87 6.03 -20.71
C HIS A 106 -1.13 4.88 -20.01
N ALA A 107 -1.90 3.92 -19.50
CA ALA A 107 -1.40 2.64 -19.02
C ALA A 107 -1.30 1.63 -20.18
N PRO A 108 -0.36 0.66 -20.14
CA PRO A 108 0.62 0.45 -19.08
C PRO A 108 1.85 1.34 -19.26
N LEU A 109 2.31 1.92 -18.16
CA LEU A 109 3.63 2.54 -18.13
C LEU A 109 4.69 1.45 -18.32
N PRO A 110 5.89 1.79 -18.82
CA PRO A 110 7.01 0.87 -18.80
C PRO A 110 7.29 0.44 -17.36
N SER A 111 6.85 -0.76 -17.00
CA SER A 111 7.26 -1.37 -15.74
C SER A 111 8.77 -1.55 -15.79
N ALA A 112 9.48 -1.02 -14.80
CA ALA A 112 10.88 -1.37 -14.61
C ALA A 112 10.99 -2.91 -14.65
N PRO A 113 12.03 -3.48 -15.29
CA PRO A 113 12.13 -4.92 -15.49
C PRO A 113 11.95 -5.64 -14.16
N HIS A 114 10.86 -6.39 -14.04
CA HIS A 114 10.54 -7.17 -12.86
C HIS A 114 11.59 -8.28 -12.76
N ARG A 115 12.44 -8.24 -11.72
CA ARG A 115 13.30 -9.39 -11.41
C ARG A 115 12.44 -10.43 -10.70
N PRO A 116 12.27 -11.64 -11.26
CA PRO A 116 11.62 -12.72 -10.55
C PRO A 116 12.40 -12.95 -9.25
N ALA A 117 11.69 -13.00 -8.14
CA ALA A 117 12.26 -13.31 -6.85
C ALA A 117 11.41 -14.40 -6.22
N VAL A 118 12.02 -15.24 -5.37
CA VAL A 118 11.33 -16.37 -4.72
C VAL A 118 11.02 -15.97 -3.28
N ALA A 119 9.78 -16.20 -2.86
CA ALA A 119 9.34 -15.98 -1.50
C ALA A 119 10.25 -16.68 -0.47
N GLY A 120 10.78 -15.93 0.50
CA GLY A 120 11.52 -16.51 1.61
C GLY A 120 10.63 -17.34 2.56
N PRO A 121 11.21 -18.24 3.38
CA PRO A 121 10.45 -19.18 4.22
C PRO A 121 9.64 -18.52 5.35
N ARG A 122 9.87 -17.24 5.63
CA ARG A 122 9.15 -16.45 6.66
C ARG A 122 7.99 -15.63 6.10
N ALA A 123 7.73 -15.67 4.80
CA ALA A 123 6.67 -14.88 4.19
C ALA A 123 5.28 -15.43 4.55
N MET A 124 4.38 -14.56 5.04
CA MET A 124 2.99 -14.93 5.34
C MET A 124 2.24 -15.36 4.07
N PRO A 125 1.56 -16.52 4.04
CA PRO A 125 0.66 -16.90 2.95
C PRO A 125 -0.50 -15.91 2.76
N LEU A 126 -0.90 -15.64 1.51
CA LEU A 126 -2.03 -14.73 1.22
C LEU A 126 -3.34 -15.15 1.93
N PRO A 127 -3.70 -16.45 2.00
CA PRO A 127 -4.89 -16.88 2.75
C PRO A 127 -4.87 -16.46 4.23
N ASP A 128 -3.69 -16.46 4.85
CA ASP A 128 -3.52 -16.20 6.28
C ASP A 128 -3.66 -14.71 6.62
N LEU A 129 -3.40 -13.81 5.66
CA LEU A 129 -3.57 -12.37 5.85
C LEU A 129 -5.01 -12.01 6.27
N GLY A 130 -6.01 -12.66 5.68
CA GLY A 130 -7.41 -12.45 6.05
C GLY A 130 -7.71 -12.91 7.49
N VAL A 131 -7.08 -14.00 7.95
CA VAL A 131 -7.22 -14.50 9.33
C VAL A 131 -6.59 -13.51 10.30
N TYR A 132 -5.37 -13.06 10.01
CA TYR A 132 -4.63 -12.08 10.81
C TYR A 132 -5.45 -10.79 10.99
N MET A 133 -5.95 -10.22 9.89
CA MET A 133 -6.69 -8.95 9.93
C MET A 133 -8.05 -9.07 10.64
N ARG A 134 -8.71 -10.23 10.60
CA ARG A 134 -9.88 -10.48 11.44
C ARG A 134 -9.54 -10.45 12.93
N GLY A 135 -8.39 -11.02 13.31
CA GLY A 135 -7.87 -10.96 14.68
C GLY A 135 -7.58 -9.54 15.13
N VAL A 136 -6.91 -8.74 14.29
CA VAL A 136 -6.67 -7.31 14.56
C VAL A 136 -7.99 -6.57 14.79
N ARG A 137 -8.96 -6.70 13.87
CA ARG A 137 -10.27 -6.04 13.99
C ARG A 137 -10.96 -6.40 15.31
N PHE A 138 -11.01 -7.69 15.65
CA PHE A 138 -11.63 -8.17 16.88
C PHE A 138 -10.98 -7.58 18.13
N ALA A 139 -9.64 -7.61 18.20
CA ALA A 139 -8.89 -7.06 19.33
C ALA A 139 -9.11 -5.54 19.47
N THR A 140 -9.05 -4.81 18.36
CA THR A 140 -9.30 -3.35 18.35
C THR A 140 -10.71 -3.02 18.83
N GLN A 141 -11.74 -3.74 18.38
CA GLN A 141 -13.12 -3.53 18.85
C GLN A 141 -13.26 -3.81 20.36
N ALA A 142 -12.62 -4.86 20.88
CA ALA A 142 -12.64 -5.18 22.30
C ALA A 142 -11.91 -4.14 23.18
N ILE A 143 -10.88 -3.48 22.65
CA ILE A 143 -10.20 -2.36 23.31
C ILE A 143 -11.09 -1.09 23.24
N ALA A 144 -11.65 -0.79 22.07
CA ALA A 144 -12.53 0.37 21.85
C ALA A 144 -13.73 0.39 22.79
N ALA A 145 -14.34 -0.77 23.04
CA ALA A 145 -15.46 -0.91 23.98
C ALA A 145 -15.11 -0.47 25.42
N ARG A 146 -13.81 -0.38 25.75
CA ARG A 146 -13.30 0.03 27.06
C ARG A 146 -12.62 1.42 27.02
N ALA A 147 -12.58 2.06 25.86
CA ALA A 147 -11.96 3.37 25.67
C ALA A 147 -12.77 4.47 26.38
N ARG A 148 -12.04 5.36 27.06
CA ARG A 148 -12.60 6.43 27.90
C ARG A 148 -12.61 7.78 27.22
N ASP A 149 -11.67 8.02 26.30
CA ASP A 149 -11.58 9.26 25.54
C ASP A 149 -12.04 9.07 24.09
N ASP A 150 -12.49 10.15 23.47
CA ASP A 150 -13.02 10.14 22.10
C ASP A 150 -11.93 9.96 21.05
N TRP A 151 -10.68 10.37 21.33
CA TRP A 151 -9.55 10.11 20.43
C TRP A 151 -9.29 8.60 20.28
N ASP A 152 -9.27 7.87 21.40
CA ASP A 152 -9.06 6.41 21.41
C ASP A 152 -10.16 5.68 20.60
N ARG A 153 -11.41 6.15 20.69
CA ARG A 153 -12.54 5.59 19.93
C ARG A 153 -12.40 5.86 18.44
N ALA A 154 -12.06 7.09 18.08
CA ALA A 154 -11.84 7.46 16.68
C ALA A 154 -10.68 6.67 16.06
N GLU A 155 -9.60 6.44 16.82
CA GLU A 155 -8.46 5.65 16.37
C GLU A 155 -8.82 4.17 16.19
N ALA A 156 -9.60 3.61 17.11
CA ALA A 156 -10.10 2.26 16.96
C ALA A 156 -11.03 2.09 15.76
N GLU A 157 -11.85 3.10 15.44
CA GLU A 157 -12.68 3.12 14.25
C GLU A 157 -11.84 3.15 12.97
N ARG A 158 -10.80 4.01 12.92
CA ARG A 158 -9.84 4.07 11.80
C ARG A 158 -9.16 2.72 11.58
N THR A 159 -8.67 2.10 12.65
CA THR A 159 -8.02 0.78 12.61
C THR A 159 -8.98 -0.31 12.15
N THR A 160 -10.23 -0.30 12.61
CA THR A 160 -11.28 -1.24 12.18
C THR A 160 -11.53 -1.14 10.67
N LYS A 161 -11.74 0.09 10.17
CA LYS A 161 -11.93 0.34 8.72
C LYS A 161 -10.70 -0.07 7.91
N MET A 162 -9.50 0.10 8.45
CA MET A 162 -8.27 -0.38 7.82
C MET A 162 -8.26 -1.91 7.69
N ALA A 163 -8.51 -2.66 8.77
CA ALA A 163 -8.53 -4.12 8.74
C ALA A 163 -9.56 -4.66 7.74
N GLU A 164 -10.73 -4.03 7.65
CA GLU A 164 -11.77 -4.40 6.69
C GLU A 164 -11.36 -4.17 5.23
N ARG A 165 -10.65 -3.07 4.95
CA ARG A 165 -10.07 -2.81 3.62
C ARG A 165 -9.08 -3.92 3.23
N TYR A 166 -8.22 -4.37 4.14
CA TYR A 166 -7.28 -5.47 3.88
C TYR A 166 -7.98 -6.82 3.65
N ILE A 167 -8.99 -7.16 4.46
CA ILE A 167 -9.77 -8.40 4.27
C ILE A 167 -10.46 -8.40 2.90
N ALA A 168 -11.07 -7.27 2.53
CA ALA A 168 -11.72 -7.15 1.23
C ALA A 168 -10.69 -7.26 0.10
N ALA A 169 -9.51 -6.62 0.24
CA ALA A 169 -8.46 -6.64 -0.77
C ALA A 169 -7.97 -8.06 -1.01
N GLN A 170 -7.63 -8.78 0.06
CA GLN A 170 -7.21 -10.17 0.01
C GLN A 170 -8.24 -11.09 -0.67
N GLY A 171 -9.53 -10.97 -0.30
CA GLY A 171 -10.59 -11.76 -0.92
C GLY A 171 -10.78 -11.46 -2.41
N ALA A 172 -10.56 -10.21 -2.85
CA ALA A 172 -10.59 -9.87 -4.27
C ALA A 172 -9.40 -10.47 -5.03
N THR A 173 -8.19 -10.37 -4.48
CA THR A 173 -6.99 -10.91 -5.13
C THR A 173 -7.03 -12.43 -5.27
N LEU A 174 -7.55 -13.13 -4.26
CA LEU A 174 -7.74 -14.58 -4.35
C LEU A 174 -8.71 -14.97 -5.48
N ARG A 175 -9.76 -14.19 -5.76
CA ARG A 175 -10.68 -14.45 -6.87
C ARG A 175 -10.02 -14.26 -8.24
N VAL A 176 -9.25 -13.18 -8.40
CA VAL A 176 -8.49 -12.93 -9.65
C VAL A 176 -7.50 -14.06 -9.91
N ALA A 177 -6.82 -14.55 -8.86
CA ALA A 177 -5.88 -15.67 -8.98
C ALA A 177 -6.55 -17.00 -9.35
N THR A 178 -7.79 -17.25 -8.88
CA THR A 178 -8.53 -18.47 -9.24
C THR A 178 -9.13 -18.41 -10.63
N ASP A 179 -9.59 -17.24 -11.08
CA ASP A 179 -10.26 -17.07 -12.36
C ASP A 179 -9.26 -17.03 -13.54
N GLY A 180 -8.02 -16.57 -13.30
CA GLY A 180 -6.95 -16.56 -14.30
C GLY A 180 -6.28 -17.92 -14.57
N GLY A 181 -6.62 -18.97 -13.81
CA GLY A 181 -5.96 -20.29 -13.86
C GLY A 181 -6.61 -21.34 -14.76
N THR A 182 -7.64 -21.01 -15.54
CA THR A 182 -8.41 -22.02 -16.32
C THR A 182 -8.19 -21.97 -17.83
N GLY A 183 -7.19 -21.25 -18.31
CA GLY A 183 -6.94 -21.10 -19.75
C GLY A 183 -5.58 -21.59 -20.20
N GLU A 184 -5.31 -22.90 -20.15
CA GLU A 184 -4.37 -23.57 -21.09
C GLU A 184 -4.39 -25.10 -20.94
N THR A 185 -5.11 -25.78 -21.83
CA THR A 185 -4.71 -27.09 -22.39
C THR A 185 -5.39 -27.23 -23.77
N PRO A 186 -4.62 -27.60 -24.80
CA PRO A 186 -4.97 -28.83 -25.52
C PRO A 186 -3.87 -29.89 -25.43
#